data_AF-A0AAW3EBY7-F1
#
_entry.id   AF-A0AAW3EBY7-F1
#
_cell.length_a   1.000
_cell.length_b   1.000
_cell.length_c   1.000
_cell.angle_alpha   90.00
_cell.angle_beta   90.00
_cell.angle_gamma   90.00
#
_symmetry.space_group_name_H-M   'P 1'
#
loop_
_entity.id
_entity.type
_entity.pdbx_description
1 polymer ?
#
loop_
_entity_poly.entity_id
_entity_poly.type
_entity_poly.pdbx_seq_one_letter_code
_entity_poly.pdbx_strand_id
1 'polypeptide(L)'
;MNNIHCVTDKALYDALNQSQISMGEMSDLFLDRGIIISKRTPRKDLAKNFSKFNHDYYDHQKIASYLGGGTRKERSTSKIIESEINDDVILAAADELKANIEKENDLCQVYKSNGKIYVSITYLSTNYGRSDFKQVIKKEALIEVERQKNSYVIRRPDNEQVENYEANLLANIEKEIQKNNSEGEVEEEIPPLSIKEISMEDLTDPDMRTIFFTKLITSLEGLILEDVTDAYVYHPKPERLEEEDGNTDTGVHVSRASLKGEGVLKSEELSSLYERGFYIWKIKWVAKENVPDPDIYEFEAQFSNQEKFKDFSYSAKSVKKYKGSGKYNKNFVSLTKSEENKFLKLIESAAYSIIIDLEAQAQGE
;
A
#
# COMPACT_ATOMS: atom_id res chain seq x y z
N MET A 1 -7.60 -21.77 6.19
CA MET A 1 -8.27 -21.74 7.53
C MET A 1 -9.77 -21.99 7.39
N ASN A 2 -10.31 -23.07 7.98
CA ASN A 2 -11.75 -23.38 8.02
C ASN A 2 -12.44 -22.65 9.19
N ASN A 3 -12.59 -21.32 9.11
CA ASN A 3 -13.47 -20.62 10.04
C ASN A 3 -14.89 -20.66 9.49
N ILE A 4 -15.75 -21.49 10.09
CA ILE A 4 -17.20 -21.43 9.87
C ILE A 4 -17.69 -20.17 10.59
N HIS A 5 -17.71 -19.05 9.88
CA HIS A 5 -18.31 -17.81 10.37
C HIS A 5 -19.83 -17.92 10.27
N CYS A 6 -20.49 -18.15 11.41
CA CYS A 6 -21.94 -18.03 11.54
C CYS A 6 -22.26 -16.64 12.06
N VAL A 7 -23.05 -15.87 11.31
CA VAL A 7 -23.43 -14.50 11.69
C VAL A 7 -24.69 -14.53 12.54
N THR A 8 -24.68 -13.83 13.67
CA THR A 8 -25.85 -13.79 14.58
C THR A 8 -27.01 -12.97 13.98
N ASP A 9 -28.24 -13.24 14.42
CA ASP A 9 -29.43 -12.45 14.07
C ASP A 9 -29.23 -10.95 14.34
N LYS A 10 -28.51 -10.62 15.43
CA LYS A 10 -28.15 -9.24 15.76
C LYS A 10 -27.24 -8.65 14.69
N ALA A 11 -26.20 -9.36 14.28
CA ALA A 11 -25.27 -8.89 13.26
C ALA A 11 -25.93 -8.77 11.88
N LEU A 12 -26.88 -9.65 11.53
CA LEU A 12 -27.77 -9.51 10.37
C LEU A 12 -28.64 -8.25 10.46
N TYR A 13 -29.31 -8.04 11.60
CA TYR A 13 -30.11 -6.85 11.83
C TYR A 13 -29.27 -5.56 11.70
N ASP A 14 -28.09 -5.52 12.32
CA ASP A 14 -27.19 -4.39 12.27
C ASP A 14 -26.67 -4.14 10.83
N ALA A 15 -26.30 -5.20 10.11
CA ALA A 15 -25.89 -5.18 8.71
C ALA A 15 -26.95 -4.56 7.80
N LEU A 16 -28.18 -5.07 7.86
CA LEU A 16 -29.31 -4.64 7.03
C LEU A 16 -29.72 -3.18 7.25
N ASN A 17 -29.35 -2.60 8.40
CA ASN A 17 -29.58 -1.20 8.70
C ASN A 17 -28.46 -0.25 8.22
N GLN A 18 -27.33 -0.78 7.72
CA GLN A 18 -26.23 0.05 7.19
C GLN A 18 -26.67 0.81 5.93
N SER A 19 -26.07 1.97 5.70
CA SER A 19 -26.41 2.84 4.56
C SER A 19 -26.03 2.24 3.21
N GLN A 20 -25.07 1.32 3.18
CA GLN A 20 -24.64 0.60 1.97
C GLN A 20 -25.77 -0.25 1.38
N ILE A 21 -26.66 -0.79 2.21
CA ILE A 21 -27.79 -1.58 1.72
C ILE A 21 -28.94 -0.62 1.40
N SER A 22 -29.23 -0.50 0.12
CA SER A 22 -30.35 0.25 -0.43
C SER A 22 -31.69 -0.45 -0.15
N MET A 23 -32.79 0.29 -0.30
CA MET A 23 -34.13 -0.32 -0.23
C MET A 23 -34.42 -1.26 -1.41
N GLY A 24 -33.73 -1.10 -2.53
CA GLY A 24 -33.82 -2.03 -3.68
C GLY A 24 -33.23 -3.39 -3.31
N GLU A 25 -31.99 -3.41 -2.83
CA GLU A 25 -31.32 -4.64 -2.39
C GLU A 25 -32.05 -5.31 -1.23
N MET A 26 -32.61 -4.53 -0.30
CA MET A 26 -33.47 -5.07 0.74
C MET A 26 -34.72 -5.73 0.16
N SER A 27 -35.32 -5.16 -0.89
CA SER A 27 -36.47 -5.78 -1.56
C SER A 27 -36.08 -7.08 -2.26
N ASP A 28 -34.90 -7.12 -2.88
CA ASP A 28 -34.38 -8.31 -3.56
C ASP A 28 -34.17 -9.48 -2.58
N LEU A 29 -33.63 -9.20 -1.38
CA LEU A 29 -33.46 -10.22 -0.34
C LEU A 29 -34.79 -10.88 0.07
N PHE A 30 -35.86 -10.10 0.20
CA PHE A 30 -37.19 -10.63 0.50
C PHE A 30 -37.81 -11.35 -0.70
N LEU A 31 -37.58 -10.84 -1.91
CA LEU A 31 -38.10 -11.40 -3.14
C LEU A 31 -37.51 -12.78 -3.45
N ASP A 32 -36.22 -13.01 -3.15
CA ASP A 32 -35.57 -14.33 -3.25
C ASP A 32 -36.31 -15.40 -2.44
N ARG A 33 -37.00 -14.98 -1.37
CA ARG A 33 -37.82 -15.82 -0.49
C ARG A 33 -39.30 -15.87 -0.89
N GLY A 34 -39.66 -15.28 -2.03
CA GLY A 34 -41.04 -15.15 -2.49
C GLY A 34 -41.89 -14.16 -1.69
N ILE A 35 -41.26 -13.26 -0.92
CA ILE A 35 -41.96 -12.29 -0.07
C ILE A 35 -41.94 -10.92 -0.73
N ILE A 36 -43.13 -10.33 -0.93
CA ILE A 36 -43.27 -8.97 -1.44
C ILE A 36 -43.39 -8.00 -0.26
N ILE A 37 -42.53 -6.98 -0.24
CA ILE A 37 -42.53 -5.94 0.80
C ILE A 37 -43.08 -4.61 0.28
N SER A 38 -43.73 -3.85 1.16
CA SER A 38 -44.21 -2.50 0.83
C SER A 38 -43.08 -1.49 0.93
N LYS A 39 -43.03 -0.55 -0.03
CA LYS A 39 -42.10 0.59 0.01
C LYS A 39 -42.32 1.52 1.21
N ARG A 40 -43.46 1.43 1.88
CA ARG A 40 -43.79 2.23 3.07
C ARG A 40 -43.34 1.57 4.38
N THR A 41 -42.96 0.29 4.35
CA THR A 41 -42.52 -0.41 5.56
C THR A 41 -41.17 0.14 6.02
N PRO A 42 -41.02 0.53 7.31
CA PRO A 42 -39.76 1.02 7.82
C PRO A 42 -38.62 0.01 7.69
N ARG A 43 -37.43 0.47 7.31
CA ARG A 43 -36.23 -0.37 7.19
C ARG A 43 -35.94 -1.19 8.45
N LYS A 44 -36.09 -0.60 9.63
CA LYS A 44 -35.85 -1.29 10.91
C LYS A 44 -36.75 -2.51 11.08
N ASP A 45 -38.02 -2.41 10.66
CA ASP A 45 -38.97 -3.52 10.77
C ASP A 45 -38.65 -4.62 9.77
N LEU A 46 -38.27 -4.25 8.55
CA LEU A 46 -37.81 -5.19 7.53
C LEU A 46 -36.55 -5.93 7.98
N ALA A 47 -35.53 -5.19 8.44
CA ALA A 47 -34.30 -5.78 8.95
C ALA A 47 -34.56 -6.74 10.12
N LYS A 48 -35.43 -6.35 11.07
CA LYS A 48 -35.80 -7.16 12.24
C LYS A 48 -36.57 -8.42 11.86
N ASN A 49 -37.37 -8.37 10.80
CA ASN A 49 -38.11 -9.53 10.33
C ASN A 49 -37.18 -10.47 9.56
N PHE A 50 -36.41 -9.92 8.62
CA PHE A 50 -35.47 -10.70 7.81
C PHE A 50 -34.45 -11.44 8.67
N SER A 51 -33.88 -10.78 9.69
CA SER A 51 -32.84 -11.35 10.56
C SER A 51 -33.29 -12.54 11.42
N LYS A 52 -34.59 -12.84 11.46
CA LYS A 52 -35.15 -13.99 12.20
C LYS A 52 -35.33 -15.22 11.33
N PHE A 53 -35.13 -15.08 10.02
CA PHE A 53 -35.28 -16.22 9.14
C PHE A 53 -34.06 -17.14 9.22
N ASN A 54 -34.22 -18.36 8.73
CA ASN A 54 -33.07 -19.21 8.48
C ASN A 54 -32.31 -18.67 7.27
N HIS A 55 -31.02 -18.42 7.44
CA HIS A 55 -30.13 -17.94 6.39
C HIS A 55 -29.18 -19.04 5.96
N ASP A 56 -28.95 -19.15 4.65
CA ASP A 56 -27.94 -20.03 4.10
C ASP A 56 -26.67 -19.26 3.72
N TYR A 57 -25.69 -20.00 3.22
CA TYR A 57 -24.43 -19.43 2.78
C TYR A 57 -24.59 -18.34 1.70
N TYR A 58 -25.55 -18.51 0.78
CA TYR A 58 -25.76 -17.58 -0.33
C TYR A 58 -26.40 -16.28 0.15
N ASP A 59 -27.33 -16.35 1.11
CA ASP A 59 -27.84 -15.16 1.80
C ASP A 59 -26.69 -14.36 2.41
N HIS A 60 -25.76 -15.04 3.11
CA HIS A 60 -24.63 -14.39 3.73
C HIS A 60 -23.68 -13.74 2.71
N GLN A 61 -23.35 -14.45 1.62
CA GLN A 61 -22.54 -13.90 0.54
C GLN A 61 -23.19 -12.68 -0.13
N LYS A 62 -24.51 -12.74 -0.36
CA LYS A 62 -25.27 -11.67 -1.00
C LYS A 62 -25.32 -10.41 -0.12
N ILE A 63 -25.55 -10.57 1.18
CA ILE A 63 -25.50 -9.44 2.12
C ILE A 63 -24.08 -8.90 2.25
N ALA A 64 -23.07 -9.76 2.30
CA ALA A 64 -21.67 -9.35 2.33
C ALA A 64 -21.28 -8.56 1.07
N SER A 65 -21.79 -8.93 -0.11
CA SER A 65 -21.48 -8.22 -1.36
C SER A 65 -22.10 -6.83 -1.41
N TYR A 66 -23.32 -6.63 -0.90
CA TYR A 66 -23.93 -5.31 -0.75
C TYR A 66 -23.18 -4.42 0.25
N LEU A 67 -22.66 -5.04 1.30
CA LEU A 67 -21.86 -4.36 2.32
C LEU A 67 -20.43 -4.07 1.87
N GLY A 68 -19.94 -4.83 0.88
CA GLY A 68 -18.60 -4.76 0.33
C GLY A 68 -18.28 -3.33 -0.10
N GLY A 69 -17.48 -2.63 0.71
CA GLY A 69 -16.83 -1.41 0.28
C GLY A 69 -15.72 -1.75 -0.70
N GLY A 70 -15.47 -0.88 -1.68
CA GLY A 70 -14.30 -1.00 -2.53
C GLY A 70 -13.05 -1.17 -1.67
N THR A 71 -12.25 -2.20 -1.96
CA THR A 71 -10.94 -2.36 -1.33
C THR A 71 -10.14 -1.10 -1.62
N ARG A 72 -9.66 -0.45 -0.55
CA ARG A 72 -8.74 0.66 -0.72
C ARG A 72 -7.52 0.11 -1.44
N LYS A 73 -7.14 0.73 -2.55
CA LYS A 73 -5.89 0.39 -3.23
C LYS A 73 -4.73 0.49 -2.24
N GLU A 74 -3.98 -0.59 -2.15
CA GLU A 74 -2.76 -0.66 -1.35
C GLU A 74 -1.65 0.11 -2.08
N ARG A 75 -0.69 0.65 -1.31
CA ARG A 75 0.49 1.27 -1.89
C ARG A 75 1.41 0.19 -2.43
N SER A 76 2.29 0.55 -3.34
CA SER A 76 3.37 -0.30 -3.82
C SER A 76 4.63 -0.08 -2.98
N THR A 77 5.46 -1.10 -2.89
CA THR A 77 6.86 -1.04 -2.44
C THR A 77 7.73 -1.88 -3.37
N SER A 78 9.05 -1.72 -3.29
CA SER A 78 9.99 -2.40 -4.18
C SER A 78 11.35 -2.66 -3.53
N LYS A 79 12.00 -3.75 -3.96
CA LYS A 79 13.37 -4.13 -3.60
C LYS A 79 14.17 -4.49 -4.85
N ILE A 80 15.47 -4.19 -4.85
CA ILE A 80 16.39 -4.60 -5.92
C ILE A 80 17.25 -5.75 -5.41
N ILE A 81 17.33 -6.82 -6.19
CA ILE A 81 18.28 -7.91 -5.99
C ILE A 81 19.50 -7.62 -6.87
N GLU A 82 20.62 -7.28 -6.24
CA GLU A 82 21.92 -7.02 -6.87
C GLU A 82 22.75 -8.30 -6.92
N SER A 83 22.25 -9.30 -7.64
CA SER A 83 22.93 -10.59 -7.78
C SER A 83 22.74 -11.12 -9.19
N GLU A 84 23.75 -11.80 -9.72
CA GLU A 84 23.67 -12.47 -11.02
C GLU A 84 22.82 -13.75 -10.89
N ILE A 85 21.51 -13.58 -11.00
CA ILE A 85 20.53 -14.66 -10.99
C ILE A 85 19.87 -14.85 -12.35
N ASN A 86 19.54 -16.10 -12.67
CA ASN A 86 18.79 -16.44 -13.89
C ASN A 86 17.28 -16.51 -13.59
N ASP A 87 16.45 -16.23 -14.59
CA ASP A 87 14.99 -16.33 -14.53
C ASP A 87 14.53 -17.71 -14.03
N ASP A 88 15.26 -18.78 -14.38
CA ASP A 88 14.92 -20.16 -14.00
C ASP A 88 14.98 -20.37 -12.47
N VAL A 89 15.95 -19.73 -11.80
CA VAL A 89 16.07 -19.75 -10.33
C VAL A 89 14.86 -19.08 -9.68
N ILE A 90 14.45 -17.93 -10.22
CA ILE A 90 13.31 -17.16 -9.72
C ILE A 90 12.00 -17.94 -9.94
N LEU A 91 11.86 -18.60 -11.10
CA LEU A 91 10.69 -19.43 -11.40
C LEU A 91 10.61 -20.63 -10.45
N ALA A 92 11.71 -21.34 -10.22
CA ALA A 92 11.76 -22.46 -9.27
C ALA A 92 11.39 -22.02 -7.84
N ALA A 93 11.95 -20.90 -7.38
CA ALA A 93 11.64 -20.32 -6.07
C ALA A 93 10.17 -19.87 -5.96
N ALA A 94 9.61 -19.31 -7.04
CA ALA A 94 8.20 -18.91 -7.12
C ALA A 94 7.25 -20.13 -7.12
N ASP A 95 7.62 -21.23 -7.78
CA ASP A 95 6.86 -22.47 -7.76
C ASP A 95 6.89 -23.15 -6.37
N GLU A 96 8.02 -23.08 -5.65
CA GLU A 96 8.08 -23.52 -4.25
C GLU A 96 7.17 -22.66 -3.36
N LEU A 97 7.18 -21.33 -3.54
CA LEU A 97 6.28 -20.43 -2.83
C LEU A 97 4.81 -20.76 -3.13
N LYS A 98 4.47 -20.98 -4.42
CA LYS A 98 3.13 -21.39 -4.84
C LYS A 98 2.68 -22.66 -4.12
N ALA A 99 3.54 -23.69 -4.08
CA ALA A 99 3.22 -24.94 -3.39
C ALA A 99 2.98 -24.75 -1.89
N ASN A 100 3.66 -23.80 -1.25
CA ASN A 100 3.44 -23.46 0.16
C ASN A 100 2.13 -22.72 0.39
N ILE A 101 1.79 -21.75 -0.47
CA ILE A 101 0.53 -21.00 -0.40
C ILE A 101 -0.67 -21.92 -0.65
N GLU A 102 -0.58 -22.81 -1.64
CA GLU A 102 -1.66 -23.75 -1.96
C GLU A 102 -1.93 -24.76 -0.83
N LYS A 103 -0.92 -25.12 -0.02
CA LYS A 103 -1.10 -25.94 1.21
C LYS A 103 -1.95 -25.21 2.26
N GLU A 104 -1.94 -23.88 2.28
CA GLU A 104 -2.74 -23.07 3.20
C GLU A 104 -4.20 -22.86 2.70
N ASN A 105 -4.54 -23.39 1.52
CA ASN A 105 -5.79 -23.22 0.78
C ASN A 105 -6.00 -21.81 0.19
N ASP A 106 -4.92 -21.05 0.02
CA ASP A 106 -4.95 -19.83 -0.79
C ASP A 106 -4.63 -20.16 -2.25
N LEU A 107 -5.10 -19.33 -3.18
CA LEU A 107 -4.88 -19.55 -4.61
C LEU A 107 -3.63 -18.77 -5.05
N CYS A 108 -2.68 -19.45 -5.67
CA CYS A 108 -1.47 -18.82 -6.20
C CYS A 108 -1.24 -19.23 -7.68
N GLN A 109 -0.92 -18.25 -8.52
CA GLN A 109 -0.57 -18.47 -9.92
C GLN A 109 0.78 -17.82 -10.22
N VAL A 110 1.70 -18.61 -10.76
CA VAL A 110 3.00 -18.15 -11.25
C VAL A 110 2.98 -18.16 -12.77
N TYR A 111 3.34 -17.04 -13.40
CA TYR A 111 3.43 -16.96 -14.85
C TYR A 111 4.46 -15.92 -15.30
N LYS A 112 4.99 -16.12 -16.50
CA LYS A 112 5.91 -15.17 -17.15
C LYS A 112 5.19 -14.44 -18.28
N SER A 113 5.26 -13.12 -18.32
CA SER A 113 4.68 -12.30 -19.38
C SER A 113 5.51 -11.05 -19.61
N ASN A 114 5.73 -10.67 -20.88
CA ASN A 114 6.51 -9.48 -21.26
C ASN A 114 7.90 -9.39 -20.60
N GLY A 115 8.59 -10.53 -20.44
CA GLY A 115 9.92 -10.58 -19.80
C GLY A 115 9.91 -10.39 -18.28
N LYS A 116 8.73 -10.43 -17.65
CA LYS A 116 8.53 -10.32 -16.20
C LYS A 116 7.93 -11.60 -15.65
N ILE A 117 8.25 -11.91 -14.40
CA ILE A 117 7.67 -13.02 -13.66
C ILE A 117 6.64 -12.44 -12.70
N TYR A 118 5.48 -13.09 -12.62
CA TYR A 118 4.36 -12.67 -11.80
C TYR A 118 3.96 -13.79 -10.86
N VAL A 119 3.78 -13.45 -9.58
CA VAL A 119 3.18 -14.32 -8.56
C VAL A 119 1.87 -13.66 -8.12
N SER A 120 0.76 -14.16 -8.64
CA SER A 120 -0.59 -13.67 -8.36
C SER A 120 -1.23 -14.50 -7.27
N ILE A 121 -1.46 -13.89 -6.11
CA ILE A 121 -1.93 -14.54 -4.89
C ILE A 121 -3.31 -14.02 -4.54
N THR A 122 -4.25 -14.93 -4.29
CA THR A 122 -5.59 -14.62 -3.79
C THR A 122 -5.78 -15.31 -2.46
N TYR A 123 -5.97 -14.51 -1.41
CA TYR A 123 -6.02 -14.98 -0.03
C TYR A 123 -7.17 -14.33 0.74
N LEU A 124 -7.58 -14.96 1.84
CA LEU A 124 -8.58 -14.43 2.75
C LEU A 124 -7.90 -13.70 3.92
N SER A 125 -8.22 -12.43 4.09
CA SER A 125 -7.74 -11.63 5.21
C SER A 125 -8.86 -11.40 6.23
N THR A 126 -8.59 -11.70 7.50
CA THR A 126 -9.57 -11.53 8.60
C THR A 126 -9.24 -10.29 9.43
N ASN A 127 -10.18 -9.35 9.52
CA ASN A 127 -10.07 -8.14 10.31
C ASN A 127 -11.13 -8.12 11.43
N TYR A 128 -10.70 -8.49 12.65
CA TYR A 128 -11.55 -8.56 13.84
C TYR A 128 -12.14 -7.22 14.30
N GLY A 129 -11.65 -6.09 13.78
CA GLY A 129 -12.21 -4.76 14.05
C GLY A 129 -13.41 -4.40 13.18
N ARG A 130 -13.80 -5.26 12.23
CA ARG A 130 -14.96 -5.07 11.35
C ARG A 130 -16.14 -5.94 11.81
N SER A 131 -17.36 -5.52 11.44
CA SER A 131 -18.57 -6.34 11.64
C SER A 131 -18.45 -7.68 10.91
N ASP A 132 -19.11 -8.72 11.40
CA ASP A 132 -19.04 -10.11 10.89
C ASP A 132 -19.07 -10.23 9.36
N PHE A 133 -19.98 -9.52 8.67
CA PHE A 133 -20.08 -9.52 7.20
C PHE A 133 -18.92 -8.87 6.43
N LYS A 134 -18.07 -8.11 7.13
CA LYS A 134 -16.89 -7.41 6.60
C LYS A 134 -15.60 -7.89 7.25
N GLN A 135 -15.69 -8.89 8.12
CA GLN A 135 -14.57 -9.40 8.89
C GLN A 135 -13.62 -10.15 7.97
N VAL A 136 -14.13 -11.01 7.08
CA VAL A 136 -13.32 -11.75 6.11
C VAL A 136 -13.42 -11.07 4.75
N ILE A 137 -12.28 -10.70 4.19
CA ILE A 137 -12.19 -10.03 2.89
C ILE A 137 -11.28 -10.86 1.99
N LYS A 138 -11.76 -11.17 0.80
CA LYS A 138 -10.94 -11.71 -0.29
C LYS A 138 -10.02 -10.62 -0.80
N LYS A 139 -8.71 -10.84 -0.69
CA LYS A 139 -7.67 -9.95 -1.20
C LYS A 139 -6.95 -10.59 -2.38
N GLU A 140 -6.47 -9.74 -3.27
CA GLU A 140 -5.63 -10.11 -4.40
C GLU A 140 -4.32 -9.31 -4.27
N ALA A 141 -3.20 -10.01 -4.37
CA ALA A 141 -1.87 -9.43 -4.37
C ALA A 141 -1.09 -9.92 -5.59
N LEU A 142 -0.29 -9.04 -6.16
CA LEU A 142 0.58 -9.35 -7.29
C LEU A 142 2.00 -8.99 -6.90
N ILE A 143 2.86 -9.99 -6.79
CA ILE A 143 4.31 -9.78 -6.73
C ILE A 143 4.82 -9.83 -8.16
N GLU A 144 5.46 -8.75 -8.60
CA GLU A 144 6.08 -8.64 -9.92
C GLU A 144 7.60 -8.67 -9.76
N VAL A 145 8.26 -9.53 -10.53
CA VAL A 145 9.72 -9.57 -10.64
C VAL A 145 10.10 -9.18 -12.07
N GLU A 146 10.78 -8.04 -12.20
CA GLU A 146 11.22 -7.50 -13.48
C GLU A 146 12.75 -7.55 -13.57
N ARG A 147 13.25 -8.20 -14.62
CA ARG A 147 14.68 -8.23 -14.93
C ARG A 147 15.15 -6.88 -15.46
N GLN A 148 16.21 -6.36 -14.86
CA GLN A 148 17.02 -5.26 -15.39
C GLN A 148 18.36 -5.81 -15.90
N LYS A 149 19.30 -4.95 -16.33
CA LYS A 149 20.55 -5.37 -16.99
C LYS A 149 21.31 -6.42 -16.18
N ASN A 150 21.59 -6.14 -14.90
CA ASN A 150 22.36 -7.00 -13.99
C ASN A 150 21.66 -7.18 -12.61
N SER A 151 20.37 -6.88 -12.53
CA SER A 151 19.61 -6.93 -11.27
C SER A 151 18.16 -7.31 -11.54
N TYR A 152 17.43 -7.66 -10.49
CA TYR A 152 15.99 -7.86 -10.55
C TYR A 152 15.30 -6.90 -9.60
N VAL A 153 14.19 -6.33 -10.03
CA VAL A 153 13.32 -5.54 -9.17
C VAL A 153 12.11 -6.37 -8.80
N ILE A 154 11.90 -6.55 -7.50
CA ILE A 154 10.68 -7.10 -6.94
C ILE A 154 9.77 -5.93 -6.55
N ARG A 155 8.51 -5.98 -6.99
CA ARG A 155 7.46 -5.03 -6.59
C ARG A 155 6.30 -5.78 -5.98
N ARG A 156 5.72 -5.23 -4.93
CA ARG A 156 4.53 -5.79 -4.28
C ARG A 156 3.67 -4.72 -3.61
N PRO A 157 2.41 -5.04 -3.30
CA PRO A 157 1.62 -4.26 -2.36
C PRO A 157 2.29 -4.17 -0.96
N ASP A 158 2.18 -3.00 -0.35
CA ASP A 158 2.61 -2.69 1.01
C ASP A 158 1.59 -3.21 2.03
N ASN A 159 1.67 -4.51 2.33
CA ASN A 159 0.93 -5.16 3.41
C ASN A 159 1.71 -6.33 4.03
N GLU A 160 1.46 -6.59 5.31
CA GLU A 160 2.16 -7.58 6.14
C GLU A 160 2.12 -9.02 5.58
N GLN A 161 0.98 -9.45 5.04
CA GLN A 161 0.87 -10.81 4.49
C GLN A 161 1.74 -10.98 3.23
N VAL A 162 1.76 -9.98 2.36
CA VAL A 162 2.55 -10.03 1.13
C VAL A 162 4.04 -9.81 1.40
N GLU A 163 4.38 -9.06 2.45
CA GLU A 163 5.74 -9.00 2.98
C GLU A 163 6.24 -10.39 3.42
N ASN A 164 5.42 -11.17 4.12
CA ASN A 164 5.78 -12.56 4.45
C ASN A 164 5.97 -13.43 3.20
N TYR A 165 5.12 -13.27 2.18
CA TYR A 165 5.29 -13.99 0.91
C TYR A 165 6.57 -13.57 0.16
N GLU A 166 6.90 -12.28 0.15
CA GLU A 166 8.15 -11.76 -0.42
C GLU A 166 9.37 -12.31 0.34
N ALA A 167 9.35 -12.31 1.67
CA ALA A 167 10.44 -12.87 2.49
C ALA A 167 10.65 -14.37 2.19
N ASN A 168 9.56 -15.14 2.07
CA ASN A 168 9.62 -16.54 1.67
C ASN A 168 10.14 -16.73 0.23
N LEU A 169 9.76 -15.84 -0.71
CA LEU A 169 10.29 -15.86 -2.07
C LEU A 169 11.80 -15.64 -2.08
N LEU A 170 12.28 -14.62 -1.37
CA LEU A 170 13.71 -14.29 -1.25
C LEU A 170 14.50 -15.45 -0.63
N ALA A 171 13.99 -16.04 0.46
CA ALA A 171 14.61 -17.21 1.09
C ALA A 171 14.65 -18.44 0.16
N ASN A 172 13.63 -18.63 -0.67
CA ASN A 172 13.63 -19.71 -1.67
C ASN A 172 14.62 -19.43 -2.81
N ILE A 173 14.77 -18.16 -3.25
CA ILE A 173 15.78 -17.76 -4.22
C ILE A 173 17.18 -18.10 -3.69
N GLU A 174 17.48 -17.74 -2.44
CA GLU A 174 18.77 -18.08 -1.81
C GLU A 174 19.04 -19.59 -1.79
N LYS A 175 18.03 -20.40 -1.43
CA LYS A 175 18.16 -21.87 -1.46
C LYS A 175 18.42 -22.41 -2.85
N GLU A 176 17.73 -21.91 -3.87
CA GLU A 176 17.91 -22.36 -5.25
C GLU A 176 19.29 -21.98 -5.80
N ILE A 177 19.83 -20.81 -5.43
CA ILE A 177 21.23 -20.44 -5.72
C ILE A 177 22.19 -21.44 -5.06
N GLN A 178 21.98 -21.78 -3.78
CA GLN A 178 22.82 -22.74 -3.07
C GLN A 178 22.78 -24.14 -3.71
N LYS A 179 21.60 -24.63 -4.10
CA LYS A 179 21.44 -25.94 -4.77
C LYS A 179 22.19 -26.01 -6.09
N ASN A 180 22.02 -25.00 -6.95
CA ASN A 180 22.65 -24.98 -8.28
C ASN A 180 24.18 -24.91 -8.21
N ASN A 181 24.73 -24.29 -7.17
CA ASN A 181 26.17 -24.23 -6.96
C ASN A 181 26.73 -25.49 -6.27
N SER A 182 25.93 -26.20 -5.46
CA SER A 182 26.33 -27.46 -4.79
C SER A 182 26.47 -28.66 -5.73
N GLU A 183 25.98 -28.55 -6.98
CA GLU A 183 26.23 -29.56 -8.03
C GLU A 183 27.63 -29.41 -8.68
N GLY A 184 28.33 -28.30 -8.42
CA GLY A 184 29.76 -28.13 -8.69
C GLY A 184 30.60 -28.45 -7.45
N GLU A 185 31.77 -29.08 -7.62
CA GLU A 185 32.63 -29.62 -6.55
C GLU A 185 33.28 -28.59 -5.59
N VAL A 186 32.64 -27.45 -5.29
CA VAL A 186 33.23 -26.40 -4.44
C VAL A 186 32.27 -25.99 -3.32
N GLU A 187 32.60 -26.38 -2.09
CA GLU A 187 32.03 -25.85 -0.84
C GLU A 187 32.52 -24.40 -0.60
N GLU A 188 32.16 -23.47 -1.48
CA GLU A 188 32.34 -22.04 -1.20
C GLU A 188 31.09 -21.50 -0.49
N GLU A 189 31.27 -20.86 0.67
CA GLU A 189 30.21 -20.12 1.35
C GLU A 189 29.70 -19.02 0.41
N ILE A 190 28.54 -19.25 -0.20
CA ILE A 190 27.91 -18.28 -1.09
C ILE A 190 27.44 -17.09 -0.23
N PRO A 191 27.84 -15.85 -0.56
CA PRO A 191 27.39 -14.69 0.20
C PRO A 191 25.85 -14.56 0.16
N PRO A 192 25.25 -13.99 1.22
CA PRO A 192 23.80 -13.77 1.26
C PRO A 192 23.34 -12.89 0.10
N LEU A 193 22.06 -12.97 -0.25
CA LEU A 193 21.51 -12.20 -1.35
C LEU A 193 21.71 -10.69 -1.10
N SER A 194 22.34 -9.99 -2.04
CA SER A 194 22.47 -8.54 -1.93
C SER A 194 21.13 -7.89 -2.29
N ILE A 195 20.44 -7.37 -1.27
CA ILE A 195 19.14 -6.72 -1.42
C ILE A 195 19.30 -5.23 -1.13
N LYS A 196 18.94 -4.40 -2.11
CA LYS A 196 18.89 -2.94 -1.97
C LYS A 196 17.44 -2.46 -1.86
N GLU A 197 17.14 -1.82 -0.74
CA GLU A 197 15.83 -1.26 -0.43
C GLU A 197 15.86 0.27 -0.51
N ILE A 198 14.70 0.90 -0.67
CA ILE A 198 14.55 2.34 -0.51
C ILE A 198 14.47 2.62 1.00
N SER A 199 15.62 2.81 1.62
CA SER A 199 15.80 3.03 3.07
C SER A 199 16.72 4.21 3.31
N MET A 200 16.48 4.96 4.38
CA MET A 200 17.39 6.02 4.85
C MET A 200 17.85 5.74 6.30
N GLU A 201 17.88 4.48 6.73
CA GLU A 201 18.32 4.11 8.08
C GLU A 201 19.77 4.53 8.36
N ASP A 202 20.63 4.46 7.35
CA ASP A 202 22.04 4.86 7.45
C ASP A 202 22.24 6.38 7.45
N LEU A 203 21.19 7.16 7.14
CA LEU A 203 21.20 8.62 7.14
C LEU A 203 20.64 9.15 8.48
N THR A 204 21.56 9.58 9.35
CA THR A 204 21.22 10.05 10.69
C THR A 204 20.64 11.47 10.72
N ASP A 205 20.97 12.30 9.72
CA ASP A 205 20.54 13.70 9.63
C ASP A 205 19.04 13.82 9.28
N PRO A 206 18.22 14.43 10.16
CA PRO A 206 16.82 14.70 9.88
C PRO A 206 16.56 15.58 8.66
N ASP A 207 17.46 16.49 8.31
CA ASP A 207 17.25 17.45 7.21
C ASP A 207 17.31 16.75 5.85
N MET A 208 18.17 15.74 5.71
CA MET A 208 18.23 14.87 4.53
C MET A 208 16.89 14.22 4.19
N ARG A 209 16.02 14.02 5.19
CA ARG A 209 14.68 13.42 5.04
C ARG A 209 13.73 14.38 4.34
N THR A 210 13.74 15.64 4.75
CA THR A 210 12.96 16.69 4.09
C THR A 210 13.48 16.92 2.67
N ILE A 211 14.80 16.85 2.48
CA ILE A 211 15.42 16.92 1.15
C ILE A 211 14.96 15.76 0.26
N PHE A 212 14.91 14.53 0.76
CA PHE A 212 14.44 13.38 -0.01
C PHE A 212 13.04 13.61 -0.58
N PHE A 213 12.06 13.98 0.26
CA PHE A 213 10.70 14.22 -0.20
C PHE A 213 10.60 15.44 -1.13
N THR A 214 11.36 16.50 -0.87
CA THR A 214 11.40 17.69 -1.72
C THR A 214 11.95 17.37 -3.11
N LYS A 215 13.03 16.59 -3.19
CA LYS A 215 13.57 16.08 -4.44
C LYS A 215 12.56 15.16 -5.13
N LEU A 216 11.96 14.22 -4.41
CA LEU A 216 11.03 13.23 -4.97
C LEU A 216 9.83 13.87 -5.69
N ILE A 217 9.23 14.90 -5.10
CA ILE A 217 8.06 15.56 -5.69
C ILE A 217 8.42 16.48 -6.86
N THR A 218 9.70 16.87 -7.01
CA THR A 218 10.19 17.78 -8.05
C THR A 218 10.97 17.09 -9.17
N SER A 219 11.43 15.84 -8.97
CA SER A 219 12.29 15.10 -9.91
C SER A 219 11.55 14.11 -10.81
N LEU A 220 10.22 14.02 -10.73
CA LEU A 220 9.47 13.09 -11.58
C LEU A 220 9.49 13.52 -13.05
N GLU A 221 10.12 12.71 -13.89
CA GLU A 221 10.26 13.00 -15.31
C GLU A 221 8.90 13.18 -16.00
N GLY A 222 8.77 14.25 -16.79
CA GLY A 222 7.56 14.58 -17.54
C GLY A 222 6.40 15.14 -16.70
N LEU A 223 6.61 15.33 -15.39
CA LEU A 223 5.64 15.92 -14.47
C LEU A 223 6.20 17.21 -13.86
N ILE A 224 5.32 18.16 -13.60
CA ILE A 224 5.62 19.42 -12.90
C ILE A 224 4.79 19.44 -11.62
N LEU A 225 5.45 19.64 -10.48
CA LEU A 225 4.78 19.82 -9.21
C LEU A 225 3.80 20.99 -9.29
N GLU A 226 2.52 20.71 -9.02
CA GLU A 226 1.48 21.73 -8.95
C GLU A 226 1.31 22.20 -7.50
N ASP A 227 1.11 21.24 -6.58
CA ASP A 227 0.88 21.55 -5.17
C ASP A 227 1.15 20.34 -4.25
N VAL A 228 1.44 20.61 -2.98
CA VAL A 228 1.49 19.62 -1.91
C VAL A 228 0.23 19.77 -1.06
N THR A 229 -0.63 18.76 -1.08
CA THR A 229 -1.94 18.81 -0.42
C THR A 229 -1.87 18.40 1.04
N ASP A 230 -0.98 17.45 1.37
CA ASP A 230 -0.81 16.95 2.73
C ASP A 230 0.68 16.74 3.03
N ALA A 231 1.12 17.26 4.17
CA ALA A 231 2.44 16.96 4.75
C ALA A 231 2.24 16.37 6.15
N TYR A 232 2.86 15.22 6.39
CA TYR A 232 2.85 14.57 7.69
C TYR A 232 4.26 14.54 8.23
N VAL A 233 4.42 15.07 9.44
CA VAL A 233 5.71 15.23 10.06
C VAL A 233 5.79 14.46 11.38
N TYR A 234 7.00 14.06 11.74
CA TYR A 234 7.28 13.31 12.95
C TYR A 234 8.48 13.92 13.68
N HIS A 235 8.44 13.86 15.00
CA HIS A 235 9.49 14.33 15.90
C HIS A 235 9.76 13.22 16.93
N PRO A 236 10.96 12.61 16.92
CA PRO A 236 11.29 11.51 17.81
C PRO A 236 11.29 12.00 19.26
N LYS A 237 10.92 11.11 20.20
CA LYS A 237 10.99 11.46 21.62
C LYS A 237 12.46 11.46 22.05
N PRO A 238 12.96 12.49 22.73
CA PRO A 238 14.31 12.45 23.29
C PRO A 238 14.40 11.33 24.35
N GLU A 239 15.50 10.56 24.33
CA GLU A 239 15.72 9.44 25.25
C GLU A 239 15.93 9.87 26.71
N ARG A 240 16.32 11.13 26.94
CA ARG A 240 16.41 11.77 28.27
C ARG A 240 15.65 13.08 28.27
N LEU A 241 14.72 13.22 29.20
CA LEU A 241 14.27 14.53 29.67
C LEU A 241 15.36 14.99 30.64
N GLU A 242 16.29 15.84 30.19
CA GLU A 242 17.21 16.49 31.13
C GLU A 242 16.39 17.45 31.99
N GLU A 243 16.31 17.18 33.29
CA GLU A 243 15.76 18.10 34.30
C GLU A 243 16.76 19.25 34.50
N GLU A 244 16.85 20.16 33.53
CA GLU A 244 17.47 21.46 33.76
C GLU A 244 16.41 22.45 34.25
N ASP A 245 16.67 23.00 35.44
CA ASP A 245 15.99 24.12 36.07
C ASP A 245 14.49 23.97 36.38
N GLY A 246 14.19 23.28 37.49
CA GLY A 246 13.31 23.79 38.58
C GLY A 246 11.89 24.27 38.26
N ASN A 247 11.45 24.12 37.02
CA ASN A 247 10.13 24.37 36.50
C ASN A 247 9.76 23.06 35.83
N THR A 248 8.85 22.32 36.46
CA THR A 248 8.26 21.12 35.86
C THR A 248 7.46 21.54 34.63
N ASP A 249 8.18 21.82 33.55
CA ASP A 249 7.58 22.10 32.26
C ASP A 249 6.92 20.81 31.82
N THR A 250 5.60 20.87 31.73
CA THR A 250 4.72 19.73 31.56
C THR A 250 5.23 18.83 30.44
N GLY A 251 5.43 17.53 30.71
CA GLY A 251 5.95 16.50 29.79
C GLY A 251 5.08 16.24 28.55
N VAL A 252 4.81 17.28 27.76
CA VAL A 252 3.96 17.28 26.58
C VAL A 252 4.86 17.25 25.35
N HIS A 253 5.08 16.04 24.83
CA HIS A 253 5.79 15.83 23.57
C HIS A 253 4.81 15.55 22.44
N VAL A 254 4.81 16.41 21.41
CA VAL A 254 4.09 16.15 20.16
C VAL A 254 4.99 15.32 19.25
N SER A 255 4.66 14.05 19.06
CA SER A 255 5.44 13.16 18.19
C SER A 255 5.05 13.26 16.72
N ARG A 256 3.80 13.65 16.42
CA ARG A 256 3.26 13.66 15.05
C ARG A 256 2.39 14.89 14.84
N ALA A 257 2.52 15.50 13.68
CA ALA A 257 1.61 16.52 13.19
C ALA A 257 1.30 16.28 11.71
N SER A 258 0.16 16.78 11.24
CA SER A 258 -0.19 16.74 9.82
C SER A 258 -0.84 18.03 9.40
N LEU A 259 -0.38 18.58 8.29
CA LEU A 259 -0.92 19.76 7.64
C LEU A 259 -1.64 19.32 6.37
N LYS A 260 -2.82 19.90 6.13
CA LYS A 260 -3.66 19.61 4.96
C LYS A 260 -4.25 20.90 4.42
N GLY A 261 -4.13 21.14 3.13
CA GLY A 261 -4.60 22.36 2.51
C GLY A 261 -4.01 22.53 1.12
N GLU A 262 -3.96 23.78 0.67
CA GLU A 262 -3.30 24.19 -0.57
C GLU A 262 -1.97 24.87 -0.21
N GLY A 263 -0.90 24.59 -0.95
CA GLY A 263 0.40 25.23 -0.75
C GLY A 263 1.14 24.79 0.52
N VAL A 264 0.85 23.60 1.07
CA VAL A 264 1.35 23.16 2.40
C VAL A 264 2.88 23.25 2.50
N LEU A 265 3.60 22.93 1.42
CA LEU A 265 5.06 22.96 1.40
C LEU A 265 5.64 24.37 1.64
N LYS A 266 4.88 25.42 1.34
CA LYS A 266 5.31 26.83 1.46
C LYS A 266 4.76 27.52 2.71
N SER A 267 4.06 26.77 3.57
CA SER A 267 3.37 27.36 4.71
C SER A 267 4.34 27.70 5.84
N GLU A 268 4.06 28.79 6.55
CA GLU A 268 4.83 29.19 7.74
C GLU A 268 4.73 28.14 8.84
N GLU A 269 3.59 27.45 8.92
CA GLU A 269 3.35 26.37 9.89
C GLU A 269 4.27 25.17 9.66
N LEU A 270 4.50 24.77 8.41
CA LEU A 270 5.41 23.68 8.10
C LEU A 270 6.87 24.07 8.39
N SER A 271 7.23 25.32 8.05
CA SER A 271 8.56 25.87 8.33
C SER A 271 8.85 25.88 9.84
N SER A 272 7.89 26.34 10.65
CA SER A 272 7.99 26.32 12.12
C SER A 272 8.09 24.90 12.70
N LEU A 273 7.49 23.90 12.04
CA LEU A 273 7.66 22.50 12.46
C LEU A 273 9.10 22.02 12.19
N TYR A 274 9.70 22.38 11.06
CA TYR A 274 11.10 22.05 10.78
C TYR A 274 12.06 22.68 11.79
N GLU A 275 11.86 23.95 12.15
CA GLU A 275 12.64 24.64 13.18
C GLU A 275 12.58 23.94 14.55
N ARG A 276 11.51 23.19 14.81
CA ARG A 276 11.29 22.41 16.03
C ARG A 276 11.81 20.96 15.92
N GLY A 277 12.54 20.62 14.87
CA GLY A 277 13.13 19.30 14.65
C GLY A 277 12.16 18.26 14.07
N PHE A 278 10.98 18.66 13.62
CA PHE A 278 10.11 17.74 12.88
C PHE A 278 10.65 17.52 11.46
N TYR A 279 10.38 16.35 10.89
CA TYR A 279 10.70 16.05 9.49
C TYR A 279 9.55 15.31 8.82
N ILE A 280 9.47 15.40 7.48
CA ILE A 280 8.44 14.70 6.71
C ILE A 280 8.68 13.19 6.76
N TRP A 281 7.64 12.41 7.05
CA TRP A 281 7.63 10.95 6.86
C TRP A 281 6.60 10.50 5.84
N LYS A 282 5.65 11.38 5.47
CA LYS A 282 4.62 11.12 4.46
C LYS A 282 4.20 12.40 3.78
N ILE A 283 4.03 12.33 2.47
CA ILE A 283 3.59 13.44 1.63
C ILE A 283 2.51 13.00 0.64
N LYS A 284 1.59 13.91 0.34
CA LYS A 284 0.68 13.81 -0.81
C LYS A 284 0.80 15.06 -1.63
N TRP A 285 0.90 14.89 -2.94
CA TRP A 285 1.06 16.00 -3.86
C TRP A 285 0.29 15.75 -5.14
N VAL A 286 0.03 16.83 -5.84
CA VAL A 286 -0.51 16.82 -7.19
C VAL A 286 0.55 17.35 -8.15
N ALA A 287 0.65 16.69 -9.31
CA ALA A 287 1.53 17.13 -10.39
C ALA A 287 0.77 17.15 -11.71
N LYS A 288 1.16 18.07 -12.60
CA LYS A 288 0.65 18.20 -13.96
C LYS A 288 1.62 17.57 -14.95
N GLU A 289 1.09 17.01 -16.03
CA GLU A 289 1.95 16.66 -17.16
C GLU A 289 2.61 17.88 -17.78
N ASN A 290 3.84 17.72 -18.27
CA ASN A 290 4.52 18.75 -19.03
C ASN A 290 4.13 18.70 -20.51
N VAL A 291 2.84 18.92 -20.80
CA VAL A 291 2.26 18.93 -22.16
C VAL A 291 1.21 20.04 -22.29
N PRO A 292 0.80 20.44 -23.52
CA PRO A 292 -0.15 21.55 -23.72
C PRO A 292 -1.54 21.35 -23.10
N ASP A 293 -2.02 20.11 -23.06
CA ASP A 293 -3.32 19.73 -22.50
C ASP A 293 -3.10 18.77 -21.31
N PRO A 294 -2.57 19.26 -20.18
CA PRO A 294 -2.03 18.39 -19.15
C PRO A 294 -3.13 17.86 -18.25
N ASP A 295 -3.10 16.55 -17.97
CA ASP A 295 -3.86 15.97 -16.87
C ASP A 295 -3.17 16.26 -15.53
N ILE A 296 -3.96 16.31 -14.44
CA ILE A 296 -3.45 16.46 -13.07
C ILE A 296 -3.54 15.12 -12.35
N TYR A 297 -2.43 14.66 -11.79
CA TYR A 297 -2.31 13.39 -11.09
C TYR A 297 -2.08 13.59 -9.59
N GLU A 298 -2.69 12.74 -8.77
CA GLU A 298 -2.51 12.71 -7.32
C GLU A 298 -1.62 11.53 -6.91
N PHE A 299 -0.60 11.82 -6.10
CA PHE A 299 0.38 10.85 -5.62
C PHE A 299 0.46 10.84 -4.08
N GLU A 300 0.99 9.76 -3.54
CA GLU A 300 1.35 9.63 -2.12
C GLU A 300 2.63 8.81 -1.99
N ALA A 301 3.51 9.21 -1.09
CA ALA A 301 4.70 8.46 -0.71
C ALA A 301 4.94 8.60 0.80
N GLN A 302 5.52 7.58 1.43
CA GLN A 302 5.86 7.60 2.85
C GLN A 302 6.93 6.57 3.24
N PHE A 303 7.52 6.79 4.40
CA PHE A 303 8.20 5.75 5.18
C PHE A 303 7.28 5.32 6.32
N SER A 304 6.87 4.04 6.34
CA SER A 304 5.96 3.54 7.38
C SER A 304 6.64 3.47 8.75
N ASN A 305 7.94 3.15 8.78
CA ASN A 305 8.76 3.25 9.97
C ASN A 305 9.40 4.64 10.05
N GLN A 306 8.72 5.54 10.79
CA GLN A 306 9.09 6.96 10.90
C GLN A 306 10.33 7.22 11.75
N GLU A 307 10.72 6.24 12.57
CA GLU A 307 11.87 6.38 13.47
C GLU A 307 13.16 5.94 12.77
N LYS A 308 13.08 4.86 11.98
CA LYS A 308 14.21 4.29 11.23
C LYS A 308 14.27 4.66 9.75
N PHE A 309 13.27 5.34 9.21
CA PHE A 309 13.13 5.65 7.77
C PHE A 309 13.23 4.43 6.87
N LYS A 310 12.48 3.41 7.27
CA LYS A 310 12.31 2.17 6.53
C LYS A 310 10.89 2.02 6.01
N ASP A 311 10.70 0.99 5.20
CA ASP A 311 9.41 0.58 4.68
C ASP A 311 8.80 1.68 3.81
N PHE A 312 9.59 2.13 2.82
CA PHE A 312 9.12 3.09 1.83
C PHE A 312 8.00 2.49 1.00
N SER A 313 6.88 3.23 0.90
CA SER A 313 5.77 2.85 0.04
C SER A 313 5.13 4.05 -0.63
N TYR A 314 4.61 3.82 -1.83
CA TYR A 314 4.17 4.88 -2.73
C TYR A 314 2.94 4.46 -3.54
N SER A 315 2.18 5.43 -4.04
CA SER A 315 1.00 5.18 -4.87
C SER A 315 0.70 6.33 -5.81
N ALA A 316 0.21 5.98 -7.00
CA ALA A 316 -0.50 6.90 -7.88
C ALA A 316 -2.01 6.67 -7.68
N LYS A 317 -2.73 7.68 -7.19
CA LYS A 317 -4.09 7.50 -6.68
C LYS A 317 -5.14 7.72 -7.74
N SER A 318 -5.09 8.89 -8.36
CA SER A 318 -6.20 9.39 -9.14
C SER A 318 -5.76 10.47 -10.13
N VAL A 319 -6.61 10.73 -11.12
CA VAL A 319 -6.39 11.73 -12.17
C VAL A 319 -7.59 12.66 -12.29
N LYS A 320 -7.31 13.94 -12.51
CA LYS A 320 -8.29 14.97 -12.85
C LYS A 320 -8.05 15.37 -14.30
N LYS A 321 -8.86 14.80 -15.20
CA LYS A 321 -8.67 14.96 -16.63
C LYS A 321 -8.96 16.37 -17.13
N TYR A 322 -8.17 16.82 -18.09
CA TYR A 322 -8.37 18.06 -18.81
C TYR A 322 -9.60 17.98 -19.72
N LYS A 323 -10.35 19.09 -19.80
CA LYS A 323 -11.58 19.21 -20.60
C LYS A 323 -11.48 20.23 -21.74
N GLY A 324 -10.35 20.91 -21.88
CA GLY A 324 -10.22 22.06 -22.77
C GLY A 324 -10.40 23.41 -22.07
N SER A 325 -9.83 24.45 -22.67
CA SER A 325 -9.93 25.85 -22.21
C SER A 325 -9.52 26.07 -20.75
N GLY A 326 -8.47 25.38 -20.28
CA GLY A 326 -7.99 25.50 -18.89
C GLY A 326 -8.89 24.84 -17.84
N LYS A 327 -9.93 24.09 -18.25
CA LYS A 327 -10.89 23.46 -17.34
C LYS A 327 -10.61 21.96 -17.18
N TYR A 328 -10.99 21.44 -16.02
CA TYR A 328 -10.76 20.05 -15.63
C TYR A 328 -12.06 19.38 -15.16
N ASN A 329 -12.04 18.05 -15.04
CA ASN A 329 -13.07 17.30 -14.32
C ASN A 329 -13.26 17.85 -12.90
N LYS A 330 -14.51 17.88 -12.41
CA LYS A 330 -14.81 18.35 -11.05
C LYS A 330 -14.17 17.44 -10.00
N ASN A 331 -14.25 16.14 -10.24
CA ASN A 331 -13.76 15.11 -9.33
C ASN A 331 -12.58 14.38 -9.97
N PHE A 332 -11.69 13.90 -9.11
CA PHE A 332 -10.69 12.91 -9.50
C PHE A 332 -11.35 11.58 -9.85
N VAL A 333 -10.76 10.85 -10.79
CA VAL A 333 -11.17 9.50 -11.19
C VAL A 333 -9.99 8.54 -11.05
N SER A 334 -10.27 7.24 -10.96
CA SER A 334 -9.23 6.22 -10.88
C SER A 334 -8.37 6.16 -12.14
N LEU A 335 -7.08 5.89 -11.96
CA LEU A 335 -6.13 5.63 -13.03
C LEU A 335 -6.43 4.31 -13.73
N THR A 336 -6.07 4.23 -15.01
CA THR A 336 -5.92 2.95 -15.69
C THR A 336 -4.71 2.20 -15.13
N LYS A 337 -4.70 0.85 -15.22
CA LYS A 337 -3.56 0.03 -14.78
C LYS A 337 -2.24 0.43 -15.47
N SER A 338 -2.31 0.83 -16.74
CA SER A 338 -1.13 1.25 -17.50
C SER A 338 -0.54 2.57 -16.99
N GLU A 339 -1.39 3.56 -16.70
CA GLU A 339 -0.95 4.84 -16.11
C GLU A 339 -0.37 4.62 -14.70
N GLU A 340 -1.07 3.83 -13.88
CA GLU A 340 -0.62 3.47 -12.54
C GLU A 340 0.77 2.83 -12.57
N ASN A 341 0.97 1.78 -13.38
CA ASN A 341 2.27 1.12 -13.52
C ASN A 341 3.38 2.06 -14.02
N LYS A 342 3.05 2.98 -14.95
CA LYS A 342 4.00 4.00 -15.41
C LYS A 342 4.45 4.89 -14.26
N PHE A 343 3.51 5.43 -13.49
CA PHE A 343 3.83 6.35 -12.40
C PHE A 343 4.51 5.68 -11.20
N LEU A 344 4.12 4.45 -10.86
CA LEU A 344 4.80 3.68 -9.82
C LEU A 344 6.29 3.50 -10.14
N LYS A 345 6.61 3.14 -11.40
CA LYS A 345 8.01 3.03 -11.86
C LYS A 345 8.75 4.36 -11.86
N LEU A 346 8.09 5.47 -12.21
CA LEU A 346 8.70 6.80 -12.16
C LEU A 346 9.07 7.20 -10.72
N ILE A 347 8.16 7.00 -9.76
CA ILE A 347 8.41 7.30 -8.35
C ILE A 347 9.55 6.42 -7.81
N GLU A 348 9.52 5.13 -8.13
CA GLU A 348 10.58 4.18 -7.75
C GLU A 348 11.95 4.61 -8.28
N SER A 349 12.06 4.87 -9.58
CA SER A 349 13.33 5.26 -10.20
C SER A 349 13.87 6.56 -9.61
N ALA A 350 12.99 7.54 -9.37
CA ALA A 350 13.37 8.79 -8.72
C ALA A 350 13.85 8.55 -7.29
N ALA A 351 13.14 7.74 -6.51
CA ALA A 351 13.50 7.44 -5.12
C ALA A 351 14.87 6.75 -5.00
N TYR A 352 15.16 5.76 -5.84
CA TYR A 352 16.49 5.12 -5.86
C TYR A 352 17.60 6.10 -6.24
N SER A 353 17.39 6.93 -7.26
CA SER A 353 18.38 7.95 -7.65
C SER A 353 18.65 8.93 -6.50
N ILE A 354 17.60 9.38 -5.81
CA ILE A 354 17.74 10.33 -4.70
C ILE A 354 18.50 9.70 -3.53
N ILE A 355 18.23 8.44 -3.18
CA ILE A 355 18.96 7.75 -2.11
C ILE A 355 20.44 7.65 -2.45
N ILE A 356 20.78 7.23 -3.66
CA ILE A 356 22.18 7.14 -4.11
C ILE A 356 22.87 8.51 -4.00
N ASP A 357 22.20 9.58 -4.45
CA ASP A 357 22.74 10.93 -4.34
C ASP A 357 22.95 11.38 -2.88
N LEU A 358 22.01 11.05 -1.99
CA LEU A 358 22.09 11.42 -0.57
C LEU A 358 23.15 10.61 0.18
N GLU A 359 23.30 9.33 -0.13
CA GLU A 359 24.36 8.46 0.39
C GLU A 359 25.74 8.99 -0.01
N ALA A 360 25.93 9.38 -1.28
CA ALA A 360 27.17 9.98 -1.77
C ALA A 360 27.49 11.31 -1.05
N GLN A 361 26.48 12.18 -0.89
CA GLN A 361 26.63 13.44 -0.16
C GLN A 361 27.02 13.23 1.31
N ALA A 362 26.44 12.21 1.97
CA ALA A 362 26.79 11.86 3.35
C ALA A 362 28.21 11.30 3.49
N GLN A 363 28.73 10.66 2.43
CA GLN A 363 30.10 10.14 2.38
C GLN A 363 31.14 11.19 1.96
N GLY A 364 30.70 12.40 1.56
CA GLY A 364 31.58 13.51 1.19
C GLY A 364 32.09 13.47 -0.25
N GLU A 365 31.40 12.74 -1.14
CA GLU A 365 31.69 12.67 -2.58
C GLU A 365 30.94 13.71 -3.42
#